data_AF-A0A081A4J9-F1
#
_entry.id   AF-A0A081A4J9-F1
#
_cell.length_a   1.000
_cell.length_b   1.000
_cell.length_c   1.000
_cell.angle_alpha   90.00
_cell.angle_beta   90.00
_cell.angle_gamma   90.00
#
_symmetry.space_group_name_H-M   'P 1'
#
loop_
_entity.id
_entity.type
_entity.pdbx_description
1 polymer ?
#
loop_
_entity_poly.entity_id
_entity_poly.type
_entity_poly.pdbx_seq_one_letter_code
_entity_poly.pdbx_strand_id
1 'polypeptide(L)'
;MFDGKLGIWPLVEDYTAQRNSANRPAGTVFTRNIASIDRDVIKEFLLKEVIPTIKRKWPAQEQDKLILIQQDNAKPHVSPHDSEIVAAGTADGWNIRMFCQPPNSPDLNVRSRVFLVDLDHSD
;
A
#
# COMPACT_ATOMS: atom_id res chain seq x y z
N MET A 1 15.52 9.30 13.41
CA MET A 1 14.22 9.80 13.90
C MET A 1 13.24 9.56 12.77
N PHE A 2 12.24 8.70 12.96
CA PHE A 2 11.23 8.41 11.95
C PHE A 2 10.24 9.58 11.93
N ASP A 3 9.85 10.04 10.74
CA ASP A 3 9.05 11.25 10.51
C ASP A 3 7.54 10.98 10.44
N GLY A 4 7.11 9.78 10.84
CA GLY A 4 5.70 9.37 10.82
C GLY A 4 5.18 8.96 9.44
N LYS A 5 5.99 9.06 8.37
CA LYS A 5 5.54 8.80 6.99
C LYS A 5 6.43 7.77 6.31
N LEU A 6 5.96 6.52 6.24
CA LEU A 6 6.69 5.46 5.52
C LEU A 6 6.67 5.63 3.99
N GLY A 7 5.79 6.49 3.46
CA GLY A 7 5.74 6.86 2.05
C GLY A 7 4.48 6.37 1.32
N ILE A 8 4.50 6.60 0.01
CA ILE A 8 3.48 6.20 -0.97
C ILE A 8 3.92 4.87 -1.58
N TRP A 9 3.11 3.82 -1.47
CA TRP A 9 3.35 2.56 -2.16
C TRP A 9 2.55 2.49 -3.46
N PRO A 10 3.17 2.73 -4.63
CA PRO A 10 2.48 2.61 -5.91
C PRO A 10 2.29 1.13 -6.26
N LEU A 11 1.07 0.73 -6.61
CA LEU A 11 0.81 -0.64 -7.07
C LEU A 11 1.20 -0.78 -8.55
N VAL A 12 2.41 -1.28 -8.79
CA VAL A 12 3.06 -1.32 -10.11
C VAL A 12 3.67 -2.69 -10.40
N GLU A 13 3.73 -3.05 -11.68
CA GLU A 13 4.46 -4.23 -12.16
C GLU A 13 5.68 -3.81 -12.98
N ASP A 14 6.74 -4.59 -12.87
CA ASP A 14 7.89 -4.48 -13.75
C ASP A 14 7.58 -5.14 -15.10
N TYR A 15 7.90 -4.45 -16.18
CA TYR A 15 7.81 -4.98 -17.54
C TYR A 15 9.09 -4.66 -18.32
N THR A 16 9.53 -5.62 -19.11
CA THR A 16 10.63 -5.40 -20.05
C THR A 16 10.11 -4.67 -21.28
N ALA A 17 10.73 -3.54 -21.63
CA ALA A 17 10.40 -2.84 -22.87
C ALA A 17 10.66 -3.76 -24.08
N GLN A 18 9.59 -4.09 -24.80
CA GLN A 18 9.63 -4.97 -25.98
C GLN A 18 10.03 -4.23 -27.26
N ARG A 19 9.93 -2.90 -27.27
CA ARG A 19 10.20 -2.05 -28.43
C ARG A 19 11.11 -0.91 -28.02
N ASN A 20 12.09 -0.61 -28.88
CA ASN A 20 12.89 0.60 -28.75
C ASN A 20 12.01 1.82 -28.99
N SER A 21 12.00 2.74 -28.04
CA SER A 21 11.57 4.12 -28.24
C SER A 21 12.64 5.07 -27.71
N ALA A 22 12.58 6.35 -28.10
CA ALA A 22 13.59 7.35 -27.74
C ALA A 22 13.91 7.40 -26.23
N ASN A 23 12.95 7.06 -25.37
CA ASN A 23 13.11 7.04 -23.91
C ASN A 23 12.97 5.64 -23.30
N ARG A 24 12.83 4.58 -24.11
CA ARG A 24 12.66 3.19 -23.64
C ARG A 24 13.46 2.24 -24.53
N PRO A 25 14.76 2.03 -24.23
CA PRO A 25 15.54 0.99 -24.87
C PRO A 25 14.89 -0.38 -24.64
N ALA A 26 14.83 -1.20 -25.68
CA ALA A 26 14.33 -2.55 -25.62
C ALA A 26 15.23 -3.40 -24.71
N GLY A 27 14.63 -4.22 -23.85
CA GLY A 27 15.35 -5.00 -22.84
C GLY A 27 15.52 -4.29 -21.49
N THR A 28 15.25 -2.99 -21.40
CA THR A 28 15.26 -2.27 -20.10
C THR A 28 13.98 -2.58 -19.32
N VAL A 29 14.14 -2.87 -18.01
CA VAL A 29 13.02 -3.04 -17.08
C VAL A 29 12.46 -1.67 -16.72
N PHE A 30 11.16 -1.49 -16.95
CA PHE A 30 10.42 -0.32 -16.54
C PHE A 30 9.27 -0.75 -15.63
N THR A 31 8.81 0.19 -14.83
CA THR A 31 7.70 -0.03 -13.91
C THR A 31 6.44 0.61 -14.51
N ARG A 32 5.34 -0.13 -14.61
CA ARG A 32 4.04 0.40 -15.08
C ARG A 32 2.94 0.09 -14.07
N ASN A 33 1.87 0.87 -14.11
CA ASN A 33 0.65 0.52 -13.40
C ASN A 33 0.14 -0.84 -13.90
N ILE A 34 -0.21 -1.72 -12.96
CA ILE A 34 -0.85 -3.00 -13.28
C ILE A 34 -2.15 -2.71 -14.05
N ALA A 35 -2.27 -3.28 -15.24
CA ALA A 35 -3.34 -2.94 -16.19
C ALA A 35 -4.73 -3.42 -15.71
N SER A 36 -4.77 -4.55 -15.00
CA SER A 36 -5.95 -5.09 -14.35
C SER A 36 -5.59 -5.44 -12.92
N ILE A 37 -5.97 -4.56 -12.00
CA ILE A 37 -5.86 -4.83 -10.57
C ILE A 37 -7.20 -5.40 -10.16
N ASP A 38 -7.21 -6.64 -9.69
CA ASP A 38 -8.33 -7.24 -8.99
C ASP A 38 -8.12 -7.11 -7.46
N ARG A 39 -9.10 -7.58 -6.68
CA ARG A 39 -9.03 -7.55 -5.21
C ARG A 39 -7.90 -8.45 -4.69
N ASP A 40 -7.64 -9.58 -5.34
CA ASP A 40 -6.72 -10.60 -4.86
C ASP A 40 -5.27 -10.14 -5.04
N VAL A 41 -4.96 -9.45 -6.15
CA VAL A 41 -3.66 -8.79 -6.38
C VAL A 41 -3.38 -7.74 -5.31
N ILE A 42 -4.39 -6.94 -4.93
CA ILE A 42 -4.22 -5.95 -3.85
C ILE A 42 -3.96 -6.63 -2.52
N LYS A 43 -4.74 -7.66 -2.19
CA LYS A 43 -4.60 -8.42 -0.95
C LYS A 43 -3.21 -9.05 -0.87
N GLU A 44 -2.76 -9.68 -1.95
CA GLU A 44 -1.44 -10.30 -2.03
C GLU A 44 -0.32 -9.26 -1.85
N PHE A 45 -0.43 -8.11 -2.50
CA PHE A 45 0.52 -7.00 -2.33
C PHE A 45 0.58 -6.49 -0.88
N LEU A 46 -0.58 -6.34 -0.22
CA LEU A 46 -0.64 -5.93 1.18
C LEU A 46 0.05 -6.94 2.12
N LEU A 47 -0.20 -8.23 1.90
CA LEU A 47 0.35 -9.31 2.73
C LEU A 47 1.84 -9.54 2.49
N LYS A 48 2.31 -9.45 1.24
CA LYS A 48 3.69 -9.79 0.85
C LYS A 48 4.65 -8.60 0.90
N GLU A 49 4.18 -7.40 0.59
CA GLU A 49 5.06 -6.23 0.45
C GLU A 49 4.82 -5.20 1.55
N VAL A 50 3.57 -4.75 1.72
CA VAL A 50 3.26 -3.59 2.58
C VAL A 50 3.44 -3.91 4.06
N ILE A 51 2.71 -4.89 4.59
CA ILE A 51 2.77 -5.24 6.02
C ILE A 51 4.19 -5.66 6.43
N PRO A 52 4.89 -6.56 5.71
CA PRO A 52 6.25 -6.93 6.07
C PRO A 52 7.23 -5.75 6.04
N THR A 53 7.04 -4.82 5.10
CA THR A 53 7.91 -3.63 5.03
C THR A 53 7.64 -2.65 6.15
N ILE A 54 6.38 -2.47 6.56
CA ILE A 54 6.03 -1.71 7.78
C ILE A 54 6.77 -2.34 8.96
N LYS A 55 6.58 -3.64 9.21
CA LYS A 55 7.24 -4.34 10.33
C LYS A 55 8.77 -4.19 10.34
N ARG A 56 9.40 -4.15 9.16
CA ARG A 56 10.86 -4.02 9.01
C ARG A 56 11.38 -2.58 9.23
N LYS A 57 10.65 -1.58 8.77
CA LYS A 57 11.11 -0.17 8.75
C LYS A 57 10.57 0.66 9.91
N TRP A 58 9.48 0.22 10.53
CA TRP A 58 8.83 0.96 11.62
C TRP A 58 9.70 0.97 12.88
N PRO A 59 9.74 2.09 13.64
CA PRO A 59 10.47 2.14 14.90
C PRO A 59 9.96 1.09 15.89
N ALA A 60 10.88 0.29 16.43
CA ALA A 60 10.53 -0.75 17.41
C ALA A 60 9.89 -0.17 18.69
N GLN A 61 10.19 1.07 19.04
CA GLN A 61 9.61 1.78 20.19
C GLN A 61 8.12 2.13 20.00
N GLU A 62 7.59 2.00 18.78
CA GLU A 62 6.21 2.33 18.44
C GLU A 62 5.46 1.14 17.83
N GLN A 63 5.99 -0.08 18.02
CA GLN A 63 5.41 -1.31 17.49
C GLN A 63 4.01 -1.61 18.04
N ASP A 64 3.76 -1.20 19.29
CA ASP A 64 2.51 -1.37 20.01
C ASP A 64 1.46 -0.31 19.66
N LYS A 65 1.86 0.77 18.97
CA LYS A 65 0.94 1.83 18.53
C LYS A 65 0.08 1.37 17.36
N LEU A 66 -1.08 2.00 17.22
CA LEU A 66 -1.97 1.79 16.08
C LEU A 66 -1.35 2.40 14.81
N ILE A 67 -1.16 1.55 13.80
CA ILE A 67 -0.68 1.93 12.46
C ILE A 67 -1.83 1.75 11.48
N LEU A 68 -2.18 2.80 10.75
CA LEU A 68 -3.28 2.78 9.79
C LEU A 68 -2.73 2.72 8.36
N ILE A 69 -3.12 1.68 7.63
CA ILE A 69 -2.94 1.57 6.17
C ILE A 69 -4.20 2.13 5.52
N GLN A 70 -4.07 3.28 4.89
CA GLN A 70 -5.15 3.92 4.16
C GLN A 70 -5.14 3.49 2.70
N GLN A 71 -6.29 2.99 2.23
CA GLN A 71 -6.58 2.72 0.83
C GLN A 71 -7.60 3.76 0.29
N ASP A 72 -7.44 4.16 -0.97
CA ASP A 72 -8.42 5.00 -1.68
C ASP A 72 -9.72 4.22 -1.98
N ASN A 73 -10.82 4.92 -2.25
CA ASN A 73 -12.12 4.29 -2.53
C ASN A 73 -12.24 3.80 -3.99
N ALA A 74 -11.12 3.59 -4.70
CA ALA A 74 -11.12 3.08 -6.06
C ALA A 74 -11.42 1.57 -6.06
N LYS A 75 -12.29 1.11 -6.96
CA LYS A 75 -12.49 -0.33 -7.16
C LYS A 75 -11.28 -0.91 -7.92
N PRO A 76 -10.83 -2.13 -7.57
CA PRO A 76 -11.35 -2.99 -6.50
C PRO A 76 -10.76 -2.66 -5.13
N HIS A 77 -11.58 -2.77 -4.07
CA HIS A 77 -11.12 -2.61 -2.68
C HIS A 77 -11.04 -3.97 -1.97
N VAL A 78 -10.07 -4.10 -1.06
CA VAL A 78 -10.02 -5.18 -0.07
C VAL A 78 -10.77 -4.73 1.18
N SER A 79 -11.48 -5.64 1.81
CA SER A 79 -12.19 -5.34 3.06
C SER A 79 -11.18 -5.02 4.17
N PRO A 80 -11.37 -3.94 4.95
CA PRO A 80 -10.58 -3.70 6.16
C PRO A 80 -10.66 -4.82 7.20
N HIS A 81 -11.68 -5.67 7.08
CA HIS A 81 -11.93 -6.83 7.94
C HIS A 81 -11.52 -8.16 7.29
N ASP A 82 -10.71 -8.13 6.21
CA ASP A 82 -10.16 -9.37 5.64
C ASP A 82 -9.32 -10.11 6.69
N SER A 83 -9.66 -11.37 6.95
CA SER A 83 -9.09 -12.13 8.07
C SER A 83 -7.58 -12.34 7.95
N GLU A 84 -7.06 -12.48 6.73
CA GLU A 84 -5.62 -12.68 6.53
C GLU A 84 -4.85 -11.39 6.77
N ILE A 85 -5.39 -10.26 6.31
CA ILE A 85 -4.79 -8.95 6.54
C ILE A 85 -4.80 -8.59 8.02
N VAL A 86 -5.93 -8.80 8.70
CA VAL A 86 -6.04 -8.60 10.15
C VAL A 86 -5.02 -9.48 10.87
N ALA A 87 -4.95 -10.78 10.55
CA ALA A 87 -4.01 -11.69 11.18
C ALA A 87 -2.55 -11.25 10.96
N ALA A 88 -2.18 -10.88 9.74
CA ALA A 88 -0.84 -10.40 9.43
C ALA A 88 -0.48 -9.09 10.16
N GLY A 89 -1.45 -8.17 10.23
CA GLY A 89 -1.30 -6.86 10.87
C GLY A 89 -1.28 -6.90 12.40
N THR A 90 -1.87 -7.94 13.02
CA THR A 90 -1.89 -8.11 14.48
C THR A 90 -0.92 -9.16 15.02
N ALA A 91 -0.25 -9.91 14.14
CA ALA A 91 0.77 -10.88 14.55
C ALA A 91 1.97 -10.19 15.22
N ASP A 92 2.60 -10.87 16.18
CA ASP A 92 3.84 -10.45 16.85
C ASP A 92 3.72 -9.13 17.64
N GLY A 93 2.53 -8.84 18.19
CA GLY A 93 2.30 -7.64 18.99
C GLY A 93 2.16 -6.34 18.18
N TRP A 94 2.05 -6.44 16.86
CA TRP A 94 1.72 -5.31 16.00
C TRP A 94 0.24 -4.93 16.10
N ASN A 95 -0.10 -3.68 15.81
CA ASN A 95 -1.47 -3.20 15.68
C ASN A 95 -1.63 -2.44 14.36
N ILE A 96 -1.48 -3.15 13.24
CA ILE A 96 -1.63 -2.58 11.89
C ILE A 96 -3.06 -2.86 11.41
N ARG A 97 -3.78 -1.81 11.01
CA ARG A 97 -5.17 -1.92 10.54
C ARG A 97 -5.37 -1.21 9.22
N MET A 98 -6.27 -1.74 8.41
CA MET A 98 -6.71 -1.07 7.20
C MET A 98 -7.80 -0.05 7.50
N PHE A 99 -7.79 1.05 6.73
CA PHE A 99 -8.81 2.07 6.75
C PHE A 99 -9.16 2.48 5.31
N CYS A 100 -10.46 2.58 5.01
CA CYS A 100 -10.94 3.09 3.72
C CYS A 100 -11.44 4.52 3.90
N GLN A 101 -11.06 5.43 3.01
CA GLN A 101 -11.63 6.77 3.06
C GLN A 101 -13.15 6.76 2.82
N PRO A 102 -13.91 7.62 3.53
CA PRO A 102 -15.33 7.77 3.28
C PRO A 102 -15.58 8.29 1.85
N PRO A 103 -16.68 7.88 1.18
CA PRO A 103 -17.04 8.43 -0.11
C PRO A 103 -17.37 9.92 0.02
N ASN A 104 -16.83 10.76 -0.87
CA ASN A 104 -17.04 12.22 -1.01
C ASN A 104 -16.08 13.17 -0.26
N SER A 105 -14.76 12.97 -0.34
CA SER A 105 -13.82 14.09 -0.16
C SER A 105 -13.67 14.86 -1.50
N PRO A 106 -14.03 16.15 -1.60
CA PRO A 106 -14.17 16.83 -2.89
C PRO A 106 -12.87 17.13 -3.67
N ASP A 107 -11.68 16.84 -3.14
CA ASP A 107 -10.43 17.40 -3.71
C ASP A 107 -9.35 16.41 -4.15
N LEU A 108 -9.63 15.09 -4.24
CA LEU A 108 -8.63 14.12 -4.72
C LEU A 108 -9.25 13.09 -5.69
N ASN A 109 -9.72 13.57 -6.84
CA ASN A 109 -10.01 12.72 -8.01
C ASN A 109 -8.74 12.52 -8.87
N VAL A 110 -7.64 12.12 -8.24
CA VAL A 110 -6.52 11.52 -8.96
C VAL A 110 -6.59 10.03 -8.68
N ARG A 111 -6.64 9.24 -9.76
CA ARG A 111 -6.66 7.77 -9.81
C ARG A 111 -5.36 7.17 -9.24
N SER A 112 -5.04 7.51 -8.00
CA SER A 112 -3.80 7.17 -7.32
C SER A 112 -4.06 5.90 -6.51
N ARG A 113 -3.76 4.77 -7.14
CA ARG A 113 -3.69 3.45 -6.49
C ARG A 113 -2.47 3.40 -5.56
N VAL A 114 -2.56 4.13 -4.48
CA VAL A 114 -1.48 4.44 -3.56
C VAL A 114 -1.94 4.07 -2.16
N PHE A 115 -1.14 3.29 -1.44
CA PHE A 115 -1.32 3.11 0.00
C PHE A 115 -0.56 4.19 0.75
N LEU A 116 -1.23 4.83 1.70
CA LEU A 116 -0.63 5.72 2.68
C LEU A 116 -0.56 4.99 4.02
N VAL A 117 0.57 5.11 4.72
CA VAL A 117 0.76 4.56 6.07
C VAL A 117 1.00 5.72 7.00
N ASP A 118 0.16 5.84 8.02
CA ASP A 118 0.24 6.90 9.03
C ASP A 118 0.06 6.32 10.44
N LEU A 119 0.59 7.03 11.43
CA LEU A 119 0.24 6.80 12.83
C LEU A 119 -1.12 7.42 13.10
N ASP A 120 -1.96 6.70 13.85
CA ASP A 120 -3.06 7.37 14.52
C ASP A 120 -2.48 8.27 15.61
N HIS A 121 -2.58 9.58 15.42
CA HIS A 121 -2.18 10.62 16.37
C HIS A 121 -3.35 10.96 17.31
N SER A 122 -4.15 9.97 17.72
CA SER A 122 -5.20 10.18 18.71
C SER A 122 -4.55 10.39 20.09
N ASP A 123 -4.33 11.66 20.44
CA ASP A 123 -4.27 12.18 21.83
C ASP A 123 -5.69 12.35 22.39
#